data_AF-A0A1H2ENT3-F1
#
_entry.id   AF-A0A1H2ENT3-F1
#
_cell.length_a   1.000
_cell.length_b   1.000
_cell.length_c   1.000
_cell.angle_alpha   90.00
_cell.angle_beta   90.00
_cell.angle_gamma   90.00
#
_symmetry.space_group_name_H-M   'P 1'
#
loop_
_entity.id
_entity.type
_entity.pdbx_description
1 polymer ?
#
loop_
_entity_poly.entity_id
_entity_poly.type
_entity_poly.pdbx_seq_one_letter_code
_entity_poly.pdbx_strand_id
1 'polypeptide(L)'
;MSQTPLLQDPFRARLGGIIRQAETALSPDWQPRLLQFKEPERIVERLQAIIKRCALLNSLLLFDIGMREFNELLRNEIDFVRGAELFLDELGIVQMQSTG
;
A
#
# COMPACT_ATOMS: atom_id res chain seq x y z
N MET A 1 23.46 20.53 -3.63
CA MET A 1 22.07 20.54 -3.13
C MET A 1 21.32 19.45 -3.85
N SER A 2 21.14 18.31 -3.17
CA SER A 2 20.54 17.10 -3.73
C SER A 2 19.03 17.30 -3.80
N GLN A 3 18.49 17.53 -4.99
CA GLN A 3 17.04 17.51 -5.21
C GLN A 3 16.58 16.05 -5.10
N THR A 4 16.20 15.62 -3.90
CA THR A 4 15.41 14.41 -3.72
C THR A 4 14.11 14.61 -4.53
N PRO A 5 13.76 13.72 -5.48
CA PRO A 5 12.98 14.09 -6.66
C PRO A 5 11.51 14.32 -6.38
N LEU A 6 10.90 15.20 -7.18
CA LEU A 6 9.46 15.50 -7.29
C LEU A 6 8.51 14.28 -7.28
N LEU A 7 9.03 13.06 -7.48
CA LEU A 7 8.27 11.81 -7.56
C LEU A 7 8.43 10.88 -6.35
N GLN A 8 9.45 11.09 -5.49
CA GLN A 8 9.66 10.25 -4.31
C GLN A 8 8.61 10.49 -3.23
N ASP A 9 8.25 11.74 -2.97
CA ASP A 9 7.21 12.08 -2.00
C ASP A 9 5.82 11.56 -2.43
N PRO A 10 5.38 11.71 -3.70
CA PRO A 10 4.16 11.07 -4.19
C PRO A 10 4.18 9.54 -4.06
N PHE A 11 5.31 8.88 -4.37
CA PHE A 11 5.40 7.43 -4.27
C PHE A 11 5.33 6.96 -2.81
N ARG A 12 6.02 7.64 -1.89
CA ARG A 12 5.93 7.38 -0.43
C ARG A 12 4.51 7.59 0.08
N ALA A 13 3.83 8.64 -0.37
CA ALA A 13 2.45 8.91 0.00
C ALA A 13 1.51 7.77 -0.43
N ARG A 14 1.68 7.22 -1.64
CA ARG A 14 0.92 6.05 -2.12
C ARG A 14 1.17 4.82 -1.26
N LEU A 15 2.44 4.49 -0.98
CA LEU A 15 2.79 3.37 -0.11
C LEU A 15 2.15 3.52 1.28
N GLY A 16 2.21 4.72 1.88
CA GLY A 16 1.57 5.01 3.16
C GLY A 16 0.04 4.91 3.12
N GLY A 17 -0.58 5.31 2.01
CA GLY A 17 -2.02 5.15 1.79
C GLY A 17 -2.44 3.68 1.77
N ILE A 18 -1.72 2.87 0.98
CA ILE A 18 -1.95 1.42 0.87
C ILE A 18 -1.81 0.72 2.22
N ILE A 19 -0.75 1.05 2.99
CA ILE A 19 -0.54 0.48 4.33
C ILE A 19 -1.73 0.79 5.23
N ARG A 20 -2.14 2.06 5.34
CA ARG A 20 -3.26 2.45 6.21
C ARG A 20 -4.57 1.79 5.83
N GLN A 21 -4.87 1.69 4.52
CA GLN A 21 -6.07 1.01 4.04
C GLN A 21 -6.02 -0.48 4.37
N ALA A 22 -4.89 -1.14 4.15
CA ALA A 22 -4.73 -2.54 4.47
C ALA A 22 -4.82 -2.82 5.99
N GLU A 23 -4.23 -1.97 6.82
CA GLU A 23 -4.37 -2.03 8.29
C GLU A 23 -5.82 -1.80 8.72
N THR A 24 -6.55 -0.90 8.06
CA THR A 24 -7.98 -0.68 8.31
C THR A 24 -8.79 -1.93 7.98
N ALA A 25 -8.49 -2.61 6.88
CA ALA A 25 -9.16 -3.88 6.54
C ALA A 25 -8.79 -5.04 7.48
N LEU A 26 -7.68 -4.95 8.21
CA LEU A 26 -7.31 -5.93 9.23
C LEU A 26 -7.80 -5.53 10.64
N SER A 27 -8.48 -4.39 10.78
CA SER A 27 -8.95 -3.93 12.08
C SER A 27 -10.08 -4.82 12.61
N PRO A 28 -10.25 -4.92 13.94
CA PRO A 28 -11.37 -5.63 14.54
C PRO A 28 -12.74 -5.15 14.04
N ASP A 29 -12.86 -3.85 13.75
CA ASP A 29 -14.11 -3.24 13.26
C ASP A 29 -14.48 -3.70 11.84
N TRP A 30 -13.48 -4.07 11.03
CA TRP A 30 -13.70 -4.55 9.66
C TRP A 30 -13.82 -6.07 9.56
N GLN A 31 -13.45 -6.80 10.61
CA GLN A 31 -13.48 -8.26 10.66
C GLN A 31 -14.83 -8.90 10.28
N PRO A 32 -16.01 -8.37 10.67
CA PRO A 32 -17.29 -8.92 10.23
C PRO A 32 -17.52 -8.86 8.71
N ARG A 33 -16.85 -7.94 8.00
CA ARG A 33 -16.91 -7.82 6.53
C ARG A 33 -15.99 -8.82 5.85
N LEU A 34 -14.79 -9.06 6.39
CA LEU A 34 -13.88 -10.11 5.89
C LEU A 34 -14.59 -11.46 5.80
N LEU A 35 -15.33 -11.83 6.84
CA LEU A 35 -16.04 -13.11 6.92
C LEU A 35 -17.13 -13.29 5.86
N GLN A 36 -17.53 -12.23 5.13
CA GLN A 36 -18.50 -12.31 4.04
C GLN A 36 -17.87 -12.77 2.72
N PHE A 37 -16.53 -12.73 2.61
CA PHE A 37 -15.82 -13.20 1.44
C PHE A 37 -15.67 -14.72 1.46
N LYS A 38 -15.47 -15.31 0.27
CA LYS A 38 -15.35 -16.77 0.11
C LYS A 38 -14.10 -17.37 0.77
N GLU A 39 -13.00 -16.62 0.80
CA GLU A 39 -11.71 -17.06 1.34
C GLU A 39 -11.08 -15.94 2.21
N PRO A 40 -11.65 -15.66 3.40
CA PRO A 40 -11.21 -14.54 4.24
C PRO A 40 -9.73 -14.66 4.62
N GLU A 41 -9.23 -15.87 4.81
CA GLU A 41 -7.88 -16.10 5.33
C GLU A 41 -6.83 -15.76 4.27
N ARG A 42 -7.14 -16.04 3.00
CA ARG A 42 -6.31 -15.61 1.86
C ARG A 42 -6.30 -14.10 1.69
N ILE A 43 -7.42 -13.43 1.99
CA ILE A 43 -7.49 -11.97 1.98
C ILE A 43 -6.60 -11.40 3.09
N VAL A 44 -6.68 -11.96 4.30
CA VAL A 44 -5.82 -11.56 5.44
C VAL A 44 -4.34 -11.76 5.11
N GLU A 45 -3.95 -12.93 4.59
CA GLU A 45 -2.56 -13.20 4.17
C GLU A 45 -2.09 -12.20 3.12
N ARG A 46 -2.94 -11.89 2.12
CA ARG A 46 -2.62 -10.92 1.07
C ARG A 46 -2.47 -9.50 1.63
N LEU A 47 -3.34 -9.08 2.53
CA LEU A 47 -3.26 -7.78 3.21
C LEU A 47 -1.96 -7.67 4.03
N GLN A 48 -1.60 -8.70 4.80
CA GLN A 48 -0.34 -8.74 5.55
C GLN A 48 0.88 -8.68 4.63
N ALA A 49 0.86 -9.40 3.51
CA ALA A 49 1.93 -9.36 2.52
C ALA A 49 2.08 -7.97 1.88
N ILE A 50 0.95 -7.30 1.57
CA ILE A 50 0.93 -5.93 1.06
C ILE A 50 1.55 -4.96 2.06
N ILE A 51 1.14 -5.02 3.33
CA ILE A 51 1.68 -4.16 4.40
C ILE A 51 3.19 -4.35 4.51
N LYS A 52 3.64 -5.61 4.62
CA LYS A 52 5.06 -5.93 4.76
C LYS A 52 5.90 -5.39 3.59
N ARG A 53 5.45 -5.61 2.35
CA ARG A 53 6.17 -5.13 1.16
C ARG A 53 6.17 -3.61 1.07
N CYS A 54 5.03 -2.95 1.30
CA CYS A 54 4.97 -1.49 1.29
C CYS A 54 5.81 -0.85 2.40
N ALA A 55 5.85 -1.43 3.60
CA ALA A 55 6.68 -0.97 4.70
C ALA A 55 8.18 -1.11 4.40
N LEU A 56 8.57 -2.21 3.74
CA LEU A 56 9.94 -2.40 3.24
C LEU A 56 10.31 -1.34 2.21
N LEU A 57 9.45 -1.13 1.19
CA LEU A 57 9.67 -0.10 0.18
C LEU A 57 9.76 1.30 0.79
N ASN A 58 8.88 1.64 1.73
CA ASN A 58 8.91 2.94 2.40
C ASN A 58 10.18 3.12 3.23
N SER A 59 10.66 2.06 3.90
CA SER A 59 11.94 2.06 4.61
C SER A 59 13.13 2.26 3.67
N LEU A 60 13.12 1.65 2.49
CA LEU A 60 14.17 1.85 1.47
C LEU A 60 14.24 3.32 1.02
N LEU A 61 13.10 4.00 0.94
CA LEU A 61 13.00 5.41 0.57
C LEU A 61 13.39 6.39 1.69
N LEU A 62 13.71 5.90 2.90
CA LEU A 62 14.30 6.70 3.99
C LEU A 62 15.81 6.84 3.86
N PHE A 63 16.46 5.96 3.08
CA PHE A 63 17.88 6.06 2.78
C PHE A 63 18.11 7.07 1.65
N ASP A 64 19.32 7.65 1.63
CA ASP A 64 19.75 8.53 0.54
C ASP A 64 20.01 7.69 -0.72
N ILE A 65 18.93 7.43 -1.45
CA ILE A 65 18.97 6.70 -2.72
C ILE A 65 19.18 7.70 -3.87
N GLY A 66 20.04 7.32 -4.81
CA GLY A 66 20.23 8.10 -6.02
C GLY A 66 19.01 8.04 -6.95
N MET A 67 18.95 8.99 -7.88
CA MET A 67 17.88 9.10 -8.87
C MET A 67 17.73 7.84 -9.73
N ARG A 68 18.84 7.16 -10.04
CA ARG A 68 18.83 5.96 -10.87
C ARG A 68 18.21 4.80 -10.12
N GLU A 69 18.66 4.56 -8.90
CA GLU A 69 18.17 3.52 -8.00
C GLU A 69 16.68 3.71 -7.72
N PHE A 70 16.25 4.96 -7.50
CA PHE A 70 14.84 5.29 -7.34
C PHE A 70 14.02 4.98 -8.60
N ASN A 71 14.50 5.35 -9.78
CA ASN A 71 13.79 5.05 -11.03
C ASN A 71 13.70 3.55 -11.33
N GLU A 72 14.76 2.79 -11.00
CA GLU A 72 14.75 1.32 -11.10
C GLU A 72 13.75 0.71 -10.11
N LEU A 73 13.74 1.18 -8.86
CA LEU A 73 12.75 0.78 -7.85
C LEU A 73 11.32 1.05 -8.32
N LEU A 74 11.05 2.27 -8.82
CA LEU A 74 9.73 2.63 -9.36
C LEU A 74 9.31 1.69 -10.48
N ARG A 75 10.21 1.43 -11.45
CA ARG A 75 9.92 0.55 -12.58
C ARG A 75 9.58 -0.87 -12.13
N ASN A 76 10.28 -1.39 -11.14
CA ASN A 76 10.10 -2.76 -10.65
C ASN A 76 8.84 -2.92 -9.79
N GLU A 77 8.44 -1.86 -9.07
CA GLU A 77 7.41 -1.95 -8.03
C GLU A 77 6.08 -1.30 -8.43
N ILE A 78 6.02 -0.53 -9.53
CA ILE A 78 4.81 0.19 -9.92
C ILE A 78 3.59 -0.72 -10.14
N ASP A 79 3.80 -1.90 -10.73
CA ASP A 79 2.73 -2.86 -11.00
C ASP A 79 2.23 -3.51 -9.70
N PHE A 80 3.13 -3.78 -8.76
CA PHE A 80 2.75 -4.22 -7.42
C PHE A 80 1.90 -3.15 -6.72
N VAL A 81 2.36 -1.90 -6.72
CA VAL A 81 1.65 -0.79 -6.04
C VAL A 81 0.25 -0.60 -6.65
N ARG A 82 0.13 -0.60 -7.98
CA ARG A 82 -1.17 -0.53 -8.67
C ARG A 82 -2.05 -1.73 -8.35
N GLY A 83 -1.50 -2.94 -8.34
CA GLY A 83 -2.25 -4.15 -8.00
C GLY A 83 -2.72 -4.18 -6.55
N ALA A 84 -1.96 -3.58 -5.63
CA ALA A 84 -2.37 -3.40 -4.24
C ALA A 84 -3.50 -2.38 -4.09
N GLU A 85 -3.39 -1.23 -4.79
CA GLU A 85 -4.47 -0.22 -4.84
C GLU A 85 -5.78 -0.82 -5.37
N LEU A 86 -5.73 -1.50 -6.52
CA LEU A 86 -6.91 -2.15 -7.10
C LEU A 86 -7.54 -3.19 -6.17
N PHE A 87 -6.71 -4.01 -5.52
CA PHE A 87 -7.20 -5.00 -4.58
C PHE A 87 -7.91 -4.35 -3.38
N LEU A 88 -7.36 -3.26 -2.83
CA LEU A 88 -7.96 -2.55 -1.70
C LEU A 88 -9.25 -1.81 -2.11
N ASP A 89 -9.31 -1.30 -3.34
CA ASP A 89 -10.52 -0.71 -3.92
C ASP A 89 -11.62 -1.77 -4.11
N GLU A 90 -11.28 -2.96 -4.59
CA GLU A 90 -12.19 -4.10 -4.72
C GLU A 90 -12.75 -4.58 -3.37
N LEU A 91 -11.97 -4.44 -2.29
CA LEU A 91 -12.45 -4.70 -0.93
C LEU A 91 -13.41 -3.60 -0.42
N GLY A 92 -13.50 -2.45 -1.10
CA GLY A 92 -14.44 -1.38 -0.77
C GLY A 92 -14.05 -0.55 0.45
N ILE A 93 -12.76 -0.50 0.81
CA ILE A 93 -12.27 0.17 2.03
C ILE A 93 -12.45 1.69 1.94
N VAL A 94 -12.34 2.27 0.74
CA VAL A 94 -12.38 3.72 0.50
C VAL A 94 -13.78 4.33 0.66
N GLN A 95 -14.85 3.56 0.47
CA GLN A 95 -16.23 4.10 0.48
C GLN A 95 -16.73 4.56 1.86
N MET A 96 -16.03 4.26 2.96
CA MET A 96 -16.46 4.66 4.31
C MET A 96 -16.04 6.07 4.73
N GLN A 97 -15.02 6.68 4.13
CA GLN A 97 -14.53 8.00 4.55
C GLN A 97 -15.29 9.18 3.91
N SER A 98 -16.26 8.90 3.01
CA SER A 98 -17.06 9.93 2.32
C SER A 98 -18.51 10.04 2.83
N THR A 99 -18.87 9.30 3.88
CA THR A 99 -20.12 9.47 4.63
C THR A 99 -19.79 9.70 6.09
N GLY A 100 -19.45 10.94 6.42
CA GLY A 100 -19.26 11.47 7.77
C GLY A 100 -19.55 12.95 7.78
#